data_AF-A0A5C7L830-F1
#
_entry.id   AF-A0A5C7L830-F1
#
_cell.length_a   1.000
_cell.length_b   1.000
_cell.length_c   1.000
_cell.angle_alpha   90.00
_cell.angle_beta   90.00
_cell.angle_gamma   90.00
#
_symmetry.space_group_name_H-M   'P 1'
#
loop_
_entity.id
_entity.type
_entity.pdbx_description
1 polymer ?
#
loop_
_entity_poly.entity_id
_entity_poly.type
_entity_poly.pdbx_seq_one_letter_code
_entity_poly.pdbx_strand_id
1 'polypeptide(L)' 'MPTLLPIVNERDEVIGAKAKEVCGPDDITRVSGLFLYTPKHEVLIAKRVMTKQYDPGKWSYG' A
#
# COMPACT_ATOMS: atom_id res chain seq x y z
N MET A 1 -18.49 2.39 -1.03
CA MET A 1 -17.98 2.89 -2.33
C MET A 1 -16.63 2.23 -2.58
N PRO A 2 -16.32 1.78 -3.80
CA PRO A 2 -15.04 1.15 -4.10
C PRO A 2 -13.89 2.14 -3.88
N THR A 3 -12.74 1.65 -3.41
CA THR A 3 -11.55 2.49 -3.28
C THR A 3 -10.87 2.58 -4.63
N LEU A 4 -10.75 3.78 -5.19
CA LEU A 4 -10.04 4.01 -6.44
C LEU A 4 -8.55 4.20 -6.17
N LEU A 5 -7.72 3.50 -6.92
CA LEU A 5 -6.27 3.62 -6.92
C LEU A 5 -5.81 4.35 -8.19
N PRO A 6 -4.84 5.28 -8.09
CA PRO A 6 -4.21 5.85 -9.27
C PRO A 6 -3.39 4.77 -9.98
N ILE A 7 -3.59 4.66 -11.29
CA ILE A 7 -2.73 3.87 -12.17
C ILE A 7 -1.66 4.80 -12.71
N VAL A 8 -0.41 4.37 -12.60
CA VAL A 8 0.76 5.13 -13.02
C VAL A 8 1.54 4.38 -14.07
N ASN A 9 2.40 5.07 -14.81
CA ASN A 9 3.42 4.43 -15.64
C ASN A 9 4.73 4.21 -14.84
N GLU A 10 5.75 3.66 -15.49
CA GLU A 10 7.07 3.39 -14.88
C GLU A 10 7.82 4.65 -14.40
N ARG A 11 7.39 5.85 -14.84
CA ARG A 11 7.95 7.13 -14.42
C ARG A 11 7.17 7.78 -13.28
N ASP A 12 6.23 7.04 -12.69
CA ASP A 12 5.31 7.52 -11.68
C ASP A 12 4.48 8.73 -12.17
N GLU A 13 4.04 8.70 -13.42
CA GLU A 13 3.07 9.67 -13.96
C GLU A 13 1.67 9.03 -13.93
N VAL A 14 0.66 9.76 -13.46
CA VAL A 14 -0.73 9.25 -13.39
C VAL A 14 -1.31 9.14 -14.79
N ILE A 15 -1.73 7.93 -15.18
CA ILE A 15 -2.35 7.63 -16.47
C ILE A 15 -3.83 7.21 -16.36
N GLY A 16 -4.36 7.08 -15.15
CA GLY A 16 -5.77 6.77 -14.91
C GLY A 16 -6.06 6.40 -13.47
N ALA A 17 -7.24 5.82 -13.24
CA ALA A 17 -7.63 5.25 -11.96
C ALA A 17 -8.47 3.99 -12.16
N LYS A 18 -8.33 3.01 -11.26
CA LYS A 18 -9.11 1.77 -11.24
C LYS A 18 -9.60 1.48 -9.82
N ALA A 19 -10.73 0.78 -9.71
CA ALA A 19 -11.15 0.24 -8.41
C ALA A 19 -10.14 -0.84 -7.96
N LYS A 20 -9.77 -0.83 -6.68
CA LYS A 20 -8.79 -1.76 -6.12
C LYS A 20 -9.13 -3.23 -6.43
N GLU A 21 -10.41 -3.55 -6.44
CA GLU A 21 -10.93 -4.91 -6.63
C GLU A 21 -10.76 -5.41 -8.09
N VAL A 22 -10.49 -4.51 -9.05
CA VAL A 22 -10.31 -4.85 -10.46
C VAL A 22 -8.88 -4.61 -10.97
N CYS A 23 -7.95 -4.18 -10.11
CA CYS A 23 -6.54 -4.05 -10.48
C CYS A 23 -5.94 -5.43 -10.79
N GLY A 24 -5.24 -5.53 -11.93
CA GLY A 24 -4.58 -6.75 -12.39
C GLY A 24 -3.07 -6.74 -12.15
N PRO A 25 -2.37 -7.84 -12.50
CA PRO A 25 -0.91 -7.95 -12.36
C PRO A 25 -0.11 -6.92 -13.18
N ASP A 26 -0.67 -6.45 -14.31
CA ASP A 26 -0.02 -5.49 -15.20
C ASP A 26 -0.26 -4.03 -14.78
N ASP A 27 -1.09 -3.79 -13.76
CA ASP A 27 -1.38 -2.45 -13.27
C ASP A 27 -0.29 -1.98 -12.29
N ILE A 28 0.40 -0.89 -12.65
CA ILE A 28 1.31 -0.21 -11.73
C ILE A 28 0.49 0.80 -10.92
N THR A 29 0.49 0.64 -9.60
CA THR A 29 -0.19 1.56 -8.67
C THR A 29 0.82 2.32 -7.84
N ARG A 30 0.52 3.59 -7.54
CA ARG A 30 1.31 4.37 -6.59
C ARG A 30 0.99 3.94 -5.16
N VAL A 31 2.02 3.68 -4.37
CA VAL A 31 1.92 3.35 -2.94
C VAL A 31 2.86 4.24 -2.13
N SER A 32 2.53 4.44 -0.85
CA SER A 32 3.39 5.09 0.14
C SER A 32 3.52 4.20 1.37
N GLY A 33 4.71 4.15 1.97
CA GLY A 33 4.93 3.55 3.28
C GLY A 33 5.26 4.61 4.32
N LEU A 34 4.90 4.39 5.58
CA LEU A 34 5.14 5.34 6.66
C LEU A 34 5.99 4.70 7.75
N PHE A 35 7.08 5.39 8.12
CA PHE A 35 7.84 5.08 9.31
C PHE A 35 7.47 6.06 10.42
N LEU A 36 6.97 5.52 11.53
CA LEU A 36 6.65 6.29 12.72
C LEU A 36 7.71 6.00 13.78
N TYR A 37 8.25 7.07 14.36
CA TYR A 37 9.24 7.00 15.42
C TYR A 37 8.70 7.59 16.71
N THR A 38 9.02 6.96 17.84
CA THR A 38 8.81 7.58 19.16
C THR A 38 9.86 8.68 19.39
N PRO A 39 9.67 9.57 20.38
CA PRO A 39 10.72 10.53 20.77
C PRO A 39 12.04 9.88 21.24
N LYS A 40 12.04 8.56 21.51
CA LYS A 40 13.24 7.77 21.83
C LYS A 40 13.93 7.18 20.60
N HIS A 41 13.51 7.56 19.39
CA HIS A 41 14.00 7.03 18.11
C HIS A 41 13.72 5.53 17.87
N GLU A 42 12.72 4.97 18.53
CA GLU A 42 12.25 3.61 18.28
C GLU A 42 11.23 3.61 17.15
N VAL A 43 11.30 2.65 16.23
CA VAL A 43 10.38 2.54 15.09
C VAL A 43 9.16 1.67 15.45
N LEU A 44 7.97 2.13 15.04
CA LEU A 44 6.76 1.32 15.12
C LEU A 44 6.75 0.26 14.01
N ILE A 45 6.75 -1.01 14.41
CA ILE A 45 6.53 -2.16 13.50
C ILE A 45 5.18 -2.77 13.82
N ALA A 46 4.31 -2.87 12.81
CA ALA A 46 2.95 -3.39 12.96
C ALA A 46 2.84 -4.81 12.35
N LYS A 47 2.06 -5.67 12.99
CA LYS A 47 1.67 -6.97 12.43
C LYS A 47 0.36 -6.83 11.66
N ARG A 48 0.36 -7.22 10.39
CA ARG A 48 -0.83 -7.18 9.54
C ARG A 48 -1.90 -8.14 10.06
N VAL A 49 -3.16 -7.69 10.10
CA VAL A 49 -4.29 -8.55 10.48
C VAL A 49 -4.46 -9.72 9.49
N MET A 50 -4.91 -10.87 10.00
CA MET A 50 -4.99 -12.12 9.22
C MET A 50 -5.98 -12.07 8.05
N THR A 51 -6.90 -11.10 8.04
CA THR A 51 -7.92 -10.93 6.99
C THR A 51 -7.45 -10.06 5.83
N LYS A 52 -6.19 -9.58 5.82
CA LYS A 52 -5.66 -8.81 4.69
C LYS A 52 -5.49 -9.71 3.47
N GLN A 53 -5.96 -9.23 2.32
CA GLN A 53 -5.83 -9.90 1.03
C GLN A 53 -4.37 -10.24 0.68
N TYR A 54 -3.43 -9.33 0.99
CA TYR A 54 -2.01 -9.49 0.73
C TYR A 54 -1.24 -9.56 2.06
N ASP A 55 -0.31 -10.51 2.16
CA ASP A 55 0.62 -10.67 3.28
C ASP A 55 -0.05 -10.67 4.68
N PRO A 56 -1.08 -11.48 4.94
CA PRO A 56 -1.68 -11.57 6.26
C PRO A 56 -0.66 -12.06 7.30
N GLY A 57 -0.67 -11.47 8.50
CA GLY A 57 0.18 -11.90 9.61
C GLY A 57 1.66 -11.50 9.54
N LYS A 58 2.13 -10.89 8.45
CA LYS A 58 3.50 -10.39 8.34
C LYS A 58 3.71 -9.12 9.17
N TRP A 59 4.93 -8.93 9.64
CA TRP A 59 5.39 -7.69 10.27
C TRP A 59 5.88 -6.71 9.20
N SER A 60 5.46 -5.45 9.27
CA SER A 60 5.94 -4.39 8.37
C SER A 60 5.96 -3.02 9.06
N TYR A 61 6.57 -2.05 8.40
CA TYR A 61 6.28 -0.63 8.66
C TYR A 61 4.80 -0.33 8.39
N GLY A 62 4.29 0.70 9.09
CA GLY A 62 2.88 1.10 9.05
C GLY A 62 2.45 1.72 7.74
#